data_AF-A0A1A6HUJ7-F1
#
_entry.id   AF-A0A1A6HUJ7-F1
#
_cell.length_a   1.000
_cell.length_b   1.000
_cell.length_c   1.000
_cell.angle_alpha   90.00
_cell.angle_beta   90.00
_cell.angle_gamma   90.00
#
_symmetry.space_group_name_H-M   'P 1'
#
loop_
_entity.id
_entity.type
_entity.pdbx_description
1 polymer ?
#
loop_
_entity_poly.entity_id
_entity_poly.type
_entity_poly.pdbx_seq_one_letter_code
_entity_poly.pdbx_strand_id
1 'polypeptide(L)'
;TWDVALSRTARAWGKKCVYQRNTHLDKAFEAHPVFSSIGENMWIGPEKEFTASNAIKSWHEERKSYNFQNDTCVEDDECSHYIQLVWDNAYKVGCAVTPCSRVGGVLHAALFICNYAPGGALTRRPYQAGAHCSRCGSHDKCTDLLCNYQFWYPPWEVPRPLVCDPVCIFIFLLRLACFVLCIIVVLIVQARFPDILKEKEMLSESKIFSTEEELKVEDEERETEETNEEEEGGEDED
;
A
#
# COMPACT_ATOMS: atom_id res chain seq x y z
N THR A 1 -9.05 12.79 -1.06
CA THR A 1 -8.33 12.02 -2.11
C THR A 1 -9.05 10.73 -2.40
N TRP A 2 -8.71 10.06 -3.50
CA TRP A 2 -9.34 8.80 -3.88
C TRP A 2 -9.00 7.66 -2.89
N ASP A 3 -9.97 6.77 -2.66
CA ASP A 3 -9.78 5.53 -1.91
C ASP A 3 -10.34 4.33 -2.69
N VAL A 4 -9.45 3.36 -2.96
CA VAL A 4 -9.79 2.18 -3.76
C VAL A 4 -10.78 1.26 -3.03
N ALA A 5 -10.67 1.12 -1.70
CA ALA A 5 -11.58 0.25 -0.95
C ALA A 5 -13.01 0.82 -0.97
N LEU A 6 -13.17 2.13 -0.81
CA LEU A 6 -14.47 2.80 -0.97
C LEU A 6 -15.06 2.57 -2.37
N SER A 7 -14.26 2.68 -3.43
CA SER A 7 -14.73 2.43 -4.80
C SER A 7 -15.18 0.99 -5.05
N ARG A 8 -14.52 0.02 -4.39
CA ARG A 8 -14.88 -1.40 -4.45
C ARG A 8 -16.23 -1.65 -3.77
N THR A 9 -16.46 -1.02 -2.62
CA THR A 9 -17.72 -1.06 -1.90
C THR A 9 -18.86 -0.45 -2.71
N ALA A 10 -18.66 0.75 -3.26
CA ALA A 10 -19.62 1.41 -4.15
C ALA A 10 -19.99 0.52 -5.34
N ARG A 11 -18.99 -0.11 -5.98
CA ARG A 11 -19.21 -1.05 -7.10
C ARG A 11 -19.96 -2.30 -6.66
N ALA A 12 -19.62 -2.87 -5.51
CA ALA A 12 -20.26 -4.07 -4.99
C ALA A 12 -21.75 -3.83 -4.68
N TRP A 13 -22.07 -2.66 -4.10
CA TRP A 13 -23.43 -2.25 -3.84
C TRP A 13 -24.19 -1.95 -5.14
N GLY A 14 -23.56 -1.23 -6.08
CA GLY A 14 -24.13 -0.86 -7.37
C GLY A 14 -24.59 -2.07 -8.20
N LYS A 15 -23.89 -3.21 -8.12
CA LYS A 15 -24.28 -4.47 -8.78
C LYS A 15 -25.66 -5.00 -8.36
N LYS A 16 -26.20 -4.58 -7.21
CA LYS A 16 -27.55 -4.96 -6.79
C LYS A 16 -28.63 -4.21 -7.56
N CYS A 17 -28.30 -3.11 -8.24
CA CYS A 17 -29.23 -2.27 -9.00
C CYS A 17 -30.46 -1.84 -8.18
N VAL A 18 -30.24 -1.42 -6.93
CA VAL A 18 -31.26 -0.88 -6.02
C VAL A 18 -30.95 0.58 -5.68
N TYR A 19 -31.98 1.42 -5.58
CA TYR A 19 -31.85 2.80 -5.10
C TYR A 19 -32.15 2.85 -3.60
N GLN A 20 -31.24 2.26 -2.82
CA GLN A 20 -31.33 2.15 -1.36
C GLN A 20 -29.93 2.28 -0.77
N ARG A 21 -29.82 2.95 0.39
CA ARG A 21 -28.55 3.08 1.11
C ARG A 21 -27.96 1.73 1.47
N ASN A 22 -26.64 1.59 1.33
CA ASN A 22 -25.93 0.39 1.72
C ASN A 22 -26.00 0.14 3.24
N THR A 23 -26.52 -1.03 3.63
CA THR A 23 -26.75 -1.44 5.04
C THR A 23 -25.48 -1.80 5.81
N HIS A 24 -24.32 -1.81 5.14
CA HIS A 24 -23.03 -2.19 5.71
C HIS A 24 -22.13 -0.98 6.05
N LEU A 25 -22.55 0.24 5.72
CA LEU A 25 -21.71 1.45 5.81
C LEU A 25 -21.35 1.87 7.24
N ASP A 26 -22.19 1.50 8.21
CA ASP A 26 -22.01 1.86 9.63
C ASP A 26 -21.40 0.71 10.45
N LYS A 27 -21.00 -0.38 9.78
CA LYS A 27 -20.44 -1.57 10.41
C LYS A 27 -18.94 -1.65 10.18
N ALA A 28 -18.19 -1.76 11.29
CA ALA A 28 -16.74 -1.87 11.24
C ALA A 28 -16.30 -3.07 10.39
N PHE A 29 -15.29 -2.87 9.55
CA PHE A 29 -14.66 -3.87 8.69
C PHE A 29 -15.54 -4.50 7.58
N GLU A 30 -16.81 -4.12 7.44
CA GLU A 30 -17.67 -4.65 6.38
C GLU A 30 -17.53 -3.84 5.07
N ALA A 31 -17.69 -2.51 5.16
CA ALA A 31 -17.66 -1.63 4.00
C ALA A 31 -16.28 -0.98 3.74
N HIS A 32 -15.39 -0.96 4.74
CA HIS A 32 -14.00 -0.53 4.59
C HIS A 32 -13.13 -1.18 5.68
N PRO A 33 -11.86 -1.55 5.41
CA PRO A 33 -10.97 -2.17 6.39
C PRO A 33 -10.52 -1.26 7.56
N VAL A 34 -10.91 0.01 7.58
CA VAL A 34 -10.34 1.03 8.49
C VAL A 34 -11.41 1.99 8.98
N PHE A 35 -12.17 2.58 8.08
CA PHE A 35 -13.26 3.46 8.43
C PHE A 35 -14.49 2.66 8.86
N SER A 36 -15.05 3.02 10.01
CA SER A 36 -16.29 2.44 10.54
C SER A 36 -17.53 3.26 10.22
N SER A 37 -17.36 4.52 9.80
CA SER A 37 -18.43 5.42 9.40
C SER A 37 -18.19 5.88 7.97
N ILE A 38 -19.05 5.44 7.06
CA ILE A 38 -18.95 5.72 5.63
C ILE A 38 -20.22 6.44 5.17
N GLY A 39 -20.01 7.56 4.49
CA GLY A 39 -21.05 8.31 3.81
C GLY A 39 -21.35 7.73 2.44
N GLU A 40 -22.54 7.99 1.91
CA GLU A 40 -22.94 7.52 0.59
C GLU A 40 -23.83 8.54 -0.10
N ASN A 41 -23.45 8.91 -1.32
CA ASN A 41 -24.34 9.59 -2.26
C ASN A 41 -24.65 8.65 -3.41
N MET A 42 -25.91 8.64 -3.84
CA MET A 42 -26.38 7.86 -4.98
C MET A 42 -27.00 8.78 -6.01
N TRP A 43 -26.78 8.47 -7.29
CA TRP A 43 -27.42 9.15 -8.41
C TRP A 43 -27.98 8.08 -9.34
N ILE A 44 -29.20 8.33 -9.82
CA ILE A 44 -29.86 7.49 -10.82
C ILE A 44 -30.33 8.37 -11.97
N GLY A 45 -30.21 7.84 -13.18
CA GLY A 45 -30.72 8.46 -14.39
C GLY A 45 -30.46 7.59 -15.61
N PRO A 46 -30.93 8.00 -16.79
CA PRO A 46 -30.67 7.27 -18.02
C PRO A 46 -29.16 7.12 -18.25
N GLU A 47 -28.70 5.93 -18.63
CA GLU A 47 -27.27 5.64 -18.81
C GLU A 47 -26.60 6.61 -19.79
N LYS A 48 -27.33 7.02 -20.84
CA LYS A 48 -26.86 7.96 -21.86
C LYS A 48 -26.64 9.39 -21.36
N GLU A 49 -27.26 9.76 -20.25
CA GLU A 49 -27.17 11.10 -19.65
C GLU A 49 -26.10 11.17 -18.55
N PHE A 50 -25.59 10.01 -18.14
CA PHE A 50 -24.64 9.93 -17.05
C PHE A 50 -23.29 10.55 -17.43
N THR A 51 -22.88 11.51 -16.62
CA THR A 51 -21.48 11.85 -16.41
C THR A 51 -21.25 12.04 -14.92
N ALA A 52 -20.05 11.72 -14.43
CA ALA A 52 -19.71 11.97 -13.02
C ALA A 52 -19.91 13.45 -12.66
N SER A 53 -19.58 14.36 -13.58
CA SER A 53 -19.78 15.80 -13.38
C SER A 53 -21.26 16.18 -13.22
N ASN A 54 -22.16 15.60 -14.02
CA ASN A 54 -23.59 15.90 -13.91
C ASN A 54 -24.17 15.40 -12.58
N ALA A 55 -23.82 14.18 -12.18
CA ALA A 55 -24.27 13.60 -10.91
C ALA A 55 -23.75 14.38 -9.69
N ILE A 56 -22.47 14.74 -9.70
CA ILE A 56 -21.89 15.57 -8.62
C ILE A 56 -22.52 16.96 -8.61
N LYS A 57 -22.79 17.55 -9.79
CA LYS A 57 -23.47 18.83 -9.89
C LYS A 57 -24.89 18.76 -9.33
N SER A 58 -25.67 17.70 -9.62
CA SER A 58 -27.02 17.57 -9.07
C SER A 58 -27.01 17.48 -7.55
N TRP A 59 -26.09 16.71 -6.96
CA TRP A 59 -25.90 16.66 -5.50
C TRP A 59 -25.52 18.03 -4.93
N HIS A 60 -24.66 18.78 -5.62
CA HIS A 60 -24.24 20.11 -5.18
C HIS A 60 -25.38 21.15 -5.27
N GLU A 61 -26.30 21.03 -6.22
CA GLU A 61 -27.41 21.98 -6.38
C GLU A 61 -28.39 21.96 -5.20
N GLU A 62 -28.42 20.89 -4.40
CA GLU A 62 -29.18 20.82 -3.14
C GLU A 62 -28.75 21.86 -2.11
N ARG A 63 -27.61 22.53 -2.30
CA ARG A 63 -27.23 23.72 -1.52
C ARG A 63 -28.33 24.79 -1.46
N LYS A 64 -29.20 24.83 -2.47
CA LYS A 64 -30.35 25.75 -2.53
C LYS A 64 -31.40 25.46 -1.45
N SER A 65 -31.48 24.19 -1.02
CA SER A 65 -32.40 23.72 0.01
C SER A 65 -31.75 23.63 1.39
N TYR A 66 -30.46 23.95 1.53
CA TYR A 66 -29.77 23.97 2.83
C TYR A 66 -29.50 25.39 3.31
N ASN A 67 -29.94 25.68 4.54
CA ASN A 67 -29.65 26.93 5.23
C ASN A 67 -28.55 26.69 6.29
N PHE A 68 -27.37 27.26 6.02
CA PHE A 68 -26.19 27.07 6.87
C PHE A 68 -26.33 27.75 8.24
N GLN A 69 -27.04 28.88 8.31
CA GLN A 69 -27.13 29.72 9.50
C GLN A 69 -27.91 29.02 10.61
N ASN A 70 -29.01 28.35 10.26
CA ASN A 70 -29.85 27.60 11.19
C ASN A 70 -29.60 26.08 11.15
N ASP A 71 -28.71 25.60 10.27
CA ASP A 71 -28.40 24.18 10.08
C ASP A 71 -29.64 23.35 9.69
N THR A 72 -30.53 23.93 8.88
CA THR A 72 -31.76 23.26 8.44
C THR A 72 -31.77 22.96 6.96
N CYS A 73 -32.30 21.80 6.61
CA CYS A 73 -32.82 21.52 5.28
C CYS A 73 -34.24 22.09 5.14
N VAL A 74 -34.63 22.57 3.97
CA VAL A 74 -36.04 22.83 3.66
C VAL A 74 -36.85 21.55 3.89
N GLU A 75 -38.02 21.66 4.53
CA GLU A 75 -38.89 20.50 4.77
C GLU A 75 -39.27 19.85 3.42
N ASP A 76 -39.29 18.52 3.38
CA ASP A 76 -39.58 17.69 2.20
C ASP A 76 -38.54 17.72 1.05
N ASP A 77 -37.46 18.49 1.17
CA ASP A 77 -36.32 18.48 0.23
C ASP A 77 -35.14 17.62 0.72
N GLU A 78 -34.37 17.07 -0.22
CA GLU A 78 -33.09 16.40 0.08
C GLU A 78 -31.93 17.40 -0.01
N CYS A 79 -31.16 17.54 1.06
CA CYS A 79 -29.87 18.25 1.06
C CYS A 79 -28.70 17.42 1.60
N SER A 80 -28.95 16.14 1.87
CA SER A 80 -27.96 15.23 2.42
C SER A 80 -26.79 15.00 1.46
N HIS A 81 -27.02 15.01 0.15
CA HIS A 81 -25.95 14.82 -0.82
C HIS A 81 -25.03 16.03 -0.85
N TYR A 82 -25.57 17.26 -0.83
CA TYR A 82 -24.77 18.47 -0.70
C TYR A 82 -23.94 18.48 0.58
N ILE A 83 -24.57 18.18 1.72
CA ILE A 83 -23.89 18.15 3.03
C ILE A 83 -22.73 17.16 3.03
N GLN A 84 -22.92 15.98 2.44
CA GLN A 84 -21.86 14.98 2.31
C GLN A 84 -20.71 15.47 1.41
N LEU A 85 -21.01 16.20 0.32
CA LEU A 85 -19.99 16.74 -0.58
C LEU A 85 -19.09 17.77 0.10
N VAL A 86 -19.65 18.60 0.99
CA VAL A 86 -18.92 19.69 1.66
C VAL A 86 -18.56 19.36 3.11
N TRP A 87 -18.60 18.07 3.49
CA TRP A 87 -18.29 17.62 4.84
C TRP A 87 -16.80 17.79 5.14
N ASP A 88 -16.45 18.69 6.06
CA ASP A 88 -15.05 19.08 6.35
C ASP A 88 -14.17 17.93 6.84
N ASN A 89 -14.78 16.91 7.48
CA ASN A 89 -14.06 15.77 7.99
C ASN A 89 -13.90 14.66 6.94
N ALA A 90 -14.64 14.69 5.82
CA ALA A 90 -14.58 13.66 4.80
C ALA A 90 -13.40 13.92 3.85
N TYR A 91 -12.31 13.17 4.01
CA TYR A 91 -11.09 13.37 3.22
C TYR A 91 -10.80 12.22 2.25
N LYS A 92 -11.58 11.14 2.26
CA LYS A 92 -11.51 10.03 1.29
C LYS A 92 -12.82 9.87 0.54
N VAL A 93 -12.72 9.56 -0.75
CA VAL A 93 -13.86 9.27 -1.62
C VAL A 93 -13.53 8.13 -2.58
N GLY A 94 -14.49 7.23 -2.81
CA GLY A 94 -14.39 6.22 -3.85
C GLY A 94 -15.74 5.99 -4.48
N CYS A 95 -15.79 6.01 -5.82
CA CYS A 95 -17.04 5.94 -6.58
C CYS A 95 -17.06 4.79 -7.59
N ALA A 96 -18.25 4.41 -8.02
CA ALA A 96 -18.47 3.49 -9.12
C ALA A 96 -19.79 3.81 -9.83
N VAL A 97 -19.82 3.59 -11.15
CA VAL A 97 -21.06 3.58 -11.95
C VAL A 97 -21.36 2.14 -12.38
N THR A 98 -22.62 1.75 -12.28
CA THR A 98 -23.11 0.44 -12.73
C THR A 98 -24.30 0.64 -13.66
N PRO A 99 -24.26 0.13 -14.91
CA PRO A 99 -25.45 0.08 -15.75
C PRO A 99 -26.44 -0.96 -15.21
N CYS A 100 -27.71 -0.59 -15.18
CA CYS A 100 -28.81 -1.36 -14.63
C CYS A 100 -29.98 -1.37 -15.59
N SER A 101 -30.57 -2.56 -15.86
CA SER A 101 -31.75 -2.66 -16.73
C SER A 101 -32.93 -1.81 -16.21
N ARG A 102 -33.10 -1.76 -14.89
CA ARG A 102 -34.05 -0.87 -14.21
C ARG A 102 -33.57 -0.53 -12.79
N VAL A 103 -33.69 0.73 -12.38
CA VAL A 103 -33.53 1.16 -10.97
C VAL A 103 -34.38 2.41 -10.72
N GLY A 104 -35.07 2.48 -9.57
CA GLY A 104 -35.86 3.68 -9.21
C GLY A 104 -36.90 4.10 -10.27
N GLY A 105 -37.46 3.15 -11.03
CA GLY A 105 -38.39 3.43 -12.13
C GLY A 105 -37.74 3.79 -13.47
N VAL A 106 -36.43 4.04 -13.51
CA VAL A 106 -35.68 4.36 -14.74
C VAL A 106 -35.26 3.08 -15.45
N LEU A 107 -35.50 2.98 -16.76
CA LEU A 107 -35.04 1.89 -17.63
C LEU A 107 -33.68 2.24 -18.24
N HIS A 108 -32.82 1.24 -18.48
CA HIS A 108 -31.45 1.43 -19.00
C HIS A 108 -30.71 2.53 -18.22
N ALA A 109 -30.71 2.38 -16.90
CA ALA A 109 -30.26 3.39 -15.97
C ALA A 109 -28.77 3.22 -15.66
N ALA A 110 -28.09 4.34 -15.39
CA ALA A 110 -26.83 4.34 -14.68
C ALA A 110 -27.11 4.59 -13.19
N LEU A 111 -26.61 3.68 -12.34
CA LEU A 111 -26.54 3.85 -10.91
C LEU A 111 -25.11 4.27 -10.53
N PHE A 112 -24.94 5.52 -10.14
CA PHE A 112 -23.66 6.09 -9.72
C PHE A 112 -23.62 6.27 -8.20
N ILE A 113 -22.62 5.68 -7.56
CA ILE A 113 -22.49 5.66 -6.11
C ILE A 113 -21.11 6.19 -5.76
N CYS A 114 -21.06 7.13 -4.82
CA CYS A 114 -19.82 7.58 -4.19
C CYS A 114 -19.90 7.31 -2.69
N ASN A 115 -18.92 6.59 -2.16
CA ASN A 115 -18.72 6.42 -0.73
C ASN A 115 -17.65 7.39 -0.23
N TYR A 116 -17.87 7.97 0.95
CA TYR A 116 -17.03 9.00 1.57
C TYR A 116 -16.58 8.55 2.95
N ALA A 117 -15.35 8.86 3.33
CA ALA A 117 -14.86 8.51 4.66
C ALA A 117 -13.98 9.60 5.29
N PRO A 118 -14.18 9.88 6.59
CA PRO A 118 -15.37 9.59 7.39
C PRO A 118 -16.68 10.09 6.76
N GLY A 119 -17.79 9.40 7.02
CA GLY A 119 -19.11 9.79 6.55
C GLY A 119 -19.62 11.09 7.18
N GLY A 120 -20.41 11.84 6.41
CA GLY A 120 -21.16 12.99 6.87
C GLY A 120 -22.49 12.58 7.49
N ALA A 121 -22.96 13.37 8.46
CA ALA A 121 -24.26 13.20 9.09
C ALA A 121 -24.82 14.56 9.49
N LEU A 122 -26.14 14.73 9.45
CA LEU A 122 -26.86 15.94 9.88
C LEU A 122 -26.87 16.13 11.41
N THR A 123 -25.76 15.85 12.09
CA THR A 123 -25.57 16.05 13.54
C THR A 123 -24.94 17.41 13.86
N ARG A 124 -24.37 18.07 12.85
CA ARG A 124 -23.80 19.42 12.88
C ARG A 124 -23.74 19.98 11.47
N ARG A 125 -23.46 21.29 11.39
CA ARG A 125 -23.04 21.95 10.15
C ARG A 125 -21.90 21.19 9.46
N PRO A 126 -21.89 21.13 8.13
CA PRO A 126 -20.91 20.35 7.38
C PRO A 126 -19.48 20.84 7.53
N TYR A 127 -19.31 22.13 7.81
CA TYR A 127 -18.01 22.74 8.05
C TYR A 127 -18.13 23.93 9.00
N GLN A 128 -17.00 24.36 9.56
CA GLN A 128 -16.93 25.55 10.41
C GLN A 128 -16.77 26.80 9.54
N ALA A 129 -17.61 27.82 9.78
CA ALA A 129 -17.47 29.11 9.11
C ALA A 129 -16.22 29.85 9.61
N GLY A 130 -15.48 30.46 8.68
CA GLY A 130 -14.27 31.22 8.99
C GLY A 130 -13.42 31.47 7.76
N ALA A 131 -12.26 32.10 7.96
CA ALA A 131 -11.28 32.23 6.89
C ALA A 131 -10.78 30.85 6.45
N HIS A 132 -10.57 30.68 5.15
CA HIS A 132 -10.05 29.45 4.58
C HIS A 132 -8.76 29.01 5.29
N CYS A 133 -8.65 27.72 5.58
CA CYS A 133 -7.49 27.11 6.23
C CYS A 133 -7.10 27.64 7.62
N SER A 134 -7.92 28.49 8.25
CA SER A 134 -7.65 29.03 9.59
C SER A 134 -7.63 27.98 10.71
N ARG A 135 -8.15 26.77 10.44
CA ARG A 135 -8.26 25.65 11.38
C ARG A 135 -7.69 24.34 10.81
N CYS A 136 -6.75 24.41 9.87
CA CYS A 136 -6.03 23.21 9.44
C CYS A 136 -5.15 22.66 10.58
N GLY A 137 -4.76 21.38 10.50
CA GLY A 137 -3.81 20.79 11.44
C GLY A 137 -2.45 21.49 11.41
N SER A 138 -1.67 21.37 12.48
CA SER A 138 -0.35 22.01 12.62
C SER A 138 0.66 21.68 11.52
N HIS A 139 0.42 20.59 10.80
CA HIS A 139 1.28 20.04 9.76
C HIS A 139 0.63 20.09 8.37
N ASP A 140 -0.59 20.60 8.27
CA ASP A 140 -1.29 20.74 7.00
C ASP A 140 -0.82 21.99 6.28
N LYS A 141 -0.81 21.92 4.95
CA LYS A 141 -0.67 23.09 4.08
C LYS A 141 -2.03 23.49 3.56
N CYS A 142 -2.23 24.80 3.42
CA CYS A 142 -3.38 25.33 2.70
C CYS A 142 -3.08 25.29 1.20
N THR A 143 -3.81 24.45 0.45
CA THR A 143 -3.71 24.35 -1.01
C THR A 143 -5.11 24.45 -1.59
N ASP A 144 -5.33 25.36 -2.53
CA ASP A 144 -6.63 25.59 -3.17
C ASP A 144 -7.79 25.77 -2.17
N LEU A 145 -7.52 26.52 -1.09
CA LEU A 145 -8.46 26.79 0.01
C LEU A 145 -8.84 25.55 0.85
N LEU A 146 -8.12 24.43 0.70
CA LEU A 146 -8.32 23.17 1.43
C LEU A 146 -7.11 22.84 2.31
N CYS A 147 -7.38 22.17 3.43
CA CYS A 147 -6.34 21.61 4.30
C CYS A 147 -5.78 20.32 3.69
N ASN A 148 -4.47 20.29 3.46
CA ASN A 148 -3.81 19.16 2.82
C ASN A 148 -2.57 18.73 3.64
N TYR A 149 -2.61 17.51 4.17
CA TYR A 149 -1.48 16.92 4.87
C TYR A 149 -0.49 16.32 3.86
N GLN A 150 0.66 16.97 3.67
CA GLN A 150 1.65 16.61 2.66
C GLN A 150 2.31 15.22 2.90
N PHE A 151 2.12 14.63 4.08
CA PHE A 151 2.68 13.34 4.48
C PHE A 151 1.62 12.24 4.69
N TRP A 152 0.39 12.40 4.17
CA TRP A 152 -0.69 11.42 4.40
C TRP A 152 -0.58 10.26 3.42
N TYR A 153 0.14 9.21 3.83
CA TYR A 153 0.18 7.94 3.11
C TYR A 153 -0.46 6.85 3.95
N PRO A 154 -1.74 6.54 3.73
CA PRO A 154 -2.40 5.52 4.49
C PRO A 154 -1.73 4.15 4.26
N PRO A 155 -1.49 3.35 5.31
CA PRO A 155 -0.82 2.05 5.20
C PRO A 155 -1.41 1.08 4.17
N TRP A 156 -2.69 1.24 3.82
CA TRP A 156 -3.48 0.38 2.94
C TRP A 156 -3.48 0.79 1.46
N GLU A 157 -2.82 1.89 1.08
CA GLU A 157 -2.68 2.30 -0.32
C GLU A 157 -1.55 1.50 -0.99
N VAL A 158 -1.89 0.76 -2.05
CA VAL A 158 -0.97 -0.16 -2.75
C VAL A 158 -1.00 0.09 -4.26
N PRO A 159 0.17 0.25 -4.93
CA PRO A 159 1.50 0.29 -4.34
C PRO A 159 1.69 1.55 -3.50
N ARG A 160 2.33 1.40 -2.34
CA ARG A 160 2.64 2.55 -1.48
C ARG A 160 3.59 3.47 -2.25
N PRO A 161 3.28 4.76 -2.44
CA PRO A 161 4.25 5.69 -2.99
C PRO A 161 5.49 5.68 -2.09
N LEU A 162 6.68 5.49 -2.68
CA LEU A 162 7.95 5.51 -1.97
C LEU A 162 8.20 6.94 -1.47
N VAL A 163 7.70 7.24 -0.28
CA VAL A 163 7.91 8.53 0.38
C VAL A 163 8.79 8.28 1.58
N CYS A 164 10.06 8.64 1.43
CA CYS A 164 11.05 8.52 2.48
C CYS A 164 10.90 9.75 3.38
N ASP A 165 10.35 9.57 4.58
CA ASP A 165 10.28 10.63 5.59
C ASP A 165 11.70 11.04 6.05
N PRO A 166 11.86 12.15 6.80
CA PRO A 166 13.19 12.60 7.24
C PRO A 166 13.98 11.52 8.01
N VAL A 167 13.28 10.63 8.72
CA VAL A 167 13.88 9.50 9.46
C VAL A 167 14.39 8.43 8.49
N CYS A 168 13.62 8.09 7.47
CA CYS A 168 14.00 7.19 6.39
C CYS A 168 15.22 7.72 5.63
N ILE A 169 15.26 9.02 5.31
CA ILE A 169 16.42 9.66 4.65
C ILE A 169 17.64 9.56 5.56
N PHE A 170 17.48 9.89 6.84
CA PHE A 170 18.56 9.76 7.82
C PHE A 170 19.07 8.32 7.94
N ILE A 171 18.19 7.33 8.01
CA ILE A 171 18.56 5.90 8.06
C ILE A 171 19.31 5.49 6.78
N PHE A 172 18.87 5.94 5.61
CA PHE A 172 19.56 5.68 4.35
C PHE A 172 20.97 6.27 4.32
N LEU A 173 21.11 7.53 4.73
CA LEU A 173 22.40 8.21 4.81
C LEU A 173 23.33 7.54 5.84
N LEU A 174 22.79 7.16 6.99
CA LEU A 174 23.53 6.44 8.03
C LEU A 174 24.02 5.08 7.51
N ARG A 175 23.15 4.31 6.83
CA ARG A 175 23.53 3.02 6.22
C ARG A 175 24.61 3.18 5.17
N LEU A 176 24.50 4.20 4.31
CA LEU A 176 25.51 4.50 3.29
C LEU A 176 26.85 4.87 3.95
N ALA A 177 26.83 5.71 4.98
CA ALA A 177 28.02 6.10 5.73
C ALA A 177 28.68 4.89 6.42
N CYS A 178 27.89 4.01 7.06
CA CYS A 178 28.40 2.78 7.66
C CYS A 178 29.04 1.86 6.62
N PHE A 179 28.42 1.71 5.44
CA PHE A 179 28.98 0.88 4.36
C PHE A 179 30.31 1.43 3.84
N VAL A 180 30.40 2.74 3.62
CA VAL A 180 31.65 3.41 3.23
C VAL A 180 32.71 3.24 4.31
N LEU A 181 32.34 3.39 5.59
CA LEU A 181 33.26 3.20 6.71
C LEU A 181 33.76 1.75 6.77
N CYS A 182 32.90 0.75 6.56
CA CYS A 182 33.32 -0.65 6.47
C CYS A 182 34.32 -0.88 5.34
N ILE A 183 34.08 -0.31 4.14
CA ILE A 183 35.03 -0.40 3.02
C ILE A 183 36.38 0.22 3.40
N ILE A 184 36.38 1.41 3.99
CA ILE A 184 37.61 2.09 4.42
C ILE A 184 38.36 1.25 5.45
N VAL A 185 37.66 0.68 6.45
CA VAL A 185 38.28 -0.20 7.46
C VAL A 185 38.90 -1.43 6.80
N VAL A 186 38.20 -2.08 5.87
CA VAL A 186 38.72 -3.24 5.14
C VAL A 186 39.98 -2.87 4.36
N LEU A 187 39.97 -1.74 3.64
CA LEU A 187 41.14 -1.26 2.89
C LEU A 187 42.32 -0.94 3.82
N ILE A 188 42.08 -0.33 4.98
CA ILE A 188 43.12 -0.06 5.99
C ILE A 188 43.71 -1.36 6.54
N VAL A 189 42.87 -2.35 6.86
CA VAL A 189 43.32 -3.66 7.35
C VAL A 189 44.14 -4.38 6.29
N GLN A 190 43.69 -4.40 5.05
CA GLN A 190 44.43 -4.99 3.92
C GLN A 190 45.78 -4.30 3.67
N ALA A 191 45.83 -2.96 3.80
CA ALA A 191 47.07 -2.21 3.64
C ALA A 191 48.07 -2.43 4.78
N ARG A 192 47.58 -2.59 6.02
CA ARG A 192 48.42 -2.73 7.21
C ARG A 192 48.85 -4.19 7.47
N PHE A 193 48.05 -5.15 7.01
CA PHE A 193 48.29 -6.58 7.14
C PHE A 193 48.18 -7.27 5.77
N PRO A 194 49.12 -7.03 4.85
CA PRO A 194 49.07 -7.59 3.49
C PRO A 194 49.14 -9.13 3.47
N ASP A 195 49.69 -9.74 4.52
CA ASP A 195 49.87 -11.20 4.60
C ASP A 195 48.72 -11.96 5.28
N ILE A 196 47.66 -11.28 5.76
CA ILE A 196 46.47 -11.93 6.38
C ILE A 196 45.74 -12.86 5.39
N LEU A 197 45.84 -12.59 4.09
CA LEU A 197 45.27 -13.45 3.04
C LEU A 197 46.21 -14.61 2.68
N LYS A 198 47.53 -14.42 2.81
CA LYS A 198 48.51 -15.49 2.58
C LYS A 198 48.46 -16.56 3.65
N GLU A 199 48.20 -16.21 4.91
CA GLU A 199 48.04 -17.21 5.97
C GLU A 199 46.86 -18.16 5.69
N LYS A 200 45.77 -17.64 5.07
CA LYS A 200 44.65 -18.48 4.60
C LYS A 200 45.00 -19.32 3.37
N GLU A 201 45.80 -18.80 2.44
CA GLU A 201 46.29 -19.59 1.30
C GLU A 201 47.25 -20.70 1.76
N MET A 202 48.17 -20.41 2.68
CA MET A 202 49.10 -21.39 3.24
C MET A 202 48.37 -22.49 4.05
N LEU A 203 47.29 -22.15 4.77
CA LEU A 203 46.43 -23.13 5.44
C LEU A 203 45.57 -23.95 4.46
N SER A 204 45.23 -23.39 3.30
CA SER A 204 44.51 -24.11 2.24
C SER A 204 45.45 -25.08 1.52
N GLU A 205 46.64 -24.63 1.14
CA GLU A 205 47.65 -25.46 0.48
C GLU A 205 48.18 -26.57 1.39
N SER A 206 48.42 -26.29 2.69
CA SER A 206 48.85 -27.32 3.63
C SER A 206 47.78 -28.40 3.86
N LYS A 207 46.50 -28.01 3.84
CA LYS A 207 45.37 -28.94 3.97
C LYS A 207 45.17 -29.78 2.71
N ILE A 208 45.44 -29.23 1.52
CA ILE A 208 45.43 -29.98 0.26
C ILE A 208 46.59 -30.99 0.25
N PHE A 209 47.79 -30.55 0.65
CA PHE A 209 48.97 -31.40 0.71
C PHE A 209 48.81 -32.58 1.68
N SER A 210 48.23 -32.35 2.88
CA SER A 210 47.98 -33.44 3.84
C SER A 210 46.99 -34.48 3.31
N THR A 211 45.95 -34.04 2.58
CA THR A 211 44.96 -34.96 2.00
C THR A 211 45.54 -35.77 0.83
N GLU A 212 46.47 -35.20 0.08
CA GLU A 212 47.14 -35.87 -1.04
C GLU A 212 48.19 -36.89 -0.57
N GLU A 213 48.87 -36.62 0.55
CA GLU A 213 49.73 -37.62 1.21
C GLU A 213 48.92 -38.77 1.80
N GLU A 214 47.79 -38.50 2.47
CA GLU A 214 46.90 -39.57 2.98
C GLU A 214 46.41 -40.50 1.85
N LEU A 215 46.06 -39.96 0.69
CA LEU A 215 45.59 -40.76 -0.45
C LEU A 215 46.69 -41.66 -1.06
N LYS A 216 47.94 -41.16 -1.10
CA LYS A 216 49.07 -41.94 -1.63
C LYS A 216 49.45 -43.10 -0.73
N VAL A 217 49.34 -42.92 0.58
CA VAL A 217 49.60 -44.01 1.54
C VAL A 217 48.53 -45.09 1.40
N GLU A 218 47.25 -44.72 1.20
CA GLU A 218 46.18 -45.69 0.93
C GLU A 218 46.38 -46.44 -0.40
N ASP A 219 46.87 -45.78 -1.45
CA ASP A 219 47.15 -46.42 -2.74
C ASP A 219 48.37 -47.35 -2.68
N GLU A 220 49.44 -46.99 -1.96
CA GLU A 220 50.61 -47.86 -1.75
C GLU A 220 50.28 -49.08 -0.87
N GLU A 221 49.42 -48.93 0.14
CA GLU A 221 48.91 -50.07 0.93
C GLU A 221 48.10 -51.03 0.06
N ARG A 222 47.31 -50.51 -0.90
CA ARG A 222 46.54 -51.35 -1.83
C ARG A 222 47.42 -52.07 -2.85
N GLU A 223 48.45 -51.43 -3.38
CA GLU A 223 49.41 -52.07 -4.31
C GLU A 223 50.28 -53.13 -3.61
N THR A 224 50.59 -52.94 -2.32
CA THR A 224 51.32 -53.95 -1.53
C THR A 224 50.47 -55.13 -1.11
N GLU A 225 49.15 -54.96 -0.96
CA GLU A 225 48.23 -56.09 -0.85
C GLU A 225 48.12 -56.87 -2.17
N GLU A 226 48.03 -56.19 -3.32
CA GLU A 226 47.94 -56.86 -4.63
C GLU A 226 49.24 -57.61 -5.01
N THR A 227 50.42 -57.06 -4.70
CA THR A 227 51.71 -57.72 -5.02
C THR A 227 52.02 -58.92 -4.12
N ASN A 228 51.56 -58.92 -2.86
CA ASN A 228 51.68 -60.11 -2.00
C ASN A 228 50.76 -61.25 -2.45
N GLU A 229 49.66 -60.97 -3.16
CA GLU A 229 48.84 -62.01 -3.77
C GLU A 229 49.46 -62.58 -5.06
N GLU A 230 50.35 -61.84 -5.75
CA GLU A 230 51.01 -62.30 -6.99
C GLU A 230 52.34 -63.06 -6.76
N GLU A 231 53.05 -62.85 -5.63
CA GLU A 231 54.33 -63.54 -5.34
C GLU A 231 54.19 -64.97 -4.79
N GLU A 232 53.01 -65.41 -4.34
CA GLU A 232 52.80 -66.83 -3.97
C GLU A 232 52.47 -67.73 -5.20
N GLY A 233 52.52 -67.20 -6.42
CA GLY A 233 51.93 -67.83 -7.62
C GLY A 233 52.86 -68.42 -8.69
N GLY A 234 54.20 -68.41 -8.59
CA GLY A 234 55.01 -68.88 -9.74
C GLY A 234 56.51 -69.13 -9.52
N GLU A 235 56.85 -70.31 -9.01
CA GLU A 235 58.11 -70.99 -9.31
C GLU A 235 57.80 -72.20 -10.23
N ASP A 236 58.05 -72.08 -11.53
CA ASP A 236 58.08 -73.19 -12.50
C ASP A 236 59.05 -72.87 -13.67
N GLU A 237 59.95 -73.84 -13.97
CA GLU A 237 60.82 -74.04 -15.17
C GLU A 237 62.00 -73.04 -15.38
N ASP A 238 63.28 -73.40 -15.57
CA ASP A 238 64.05 -74.61 -15.96
C ASP A 238 65.47 -74.57 -15.34
#